data_AF-A0A966YTT1-F1
#
_entry.id   AF-A0A966YTT1-F1
#
_cell.length_a   1.000
_cell.length_b   1.000
_cell.length_c   1.000
_cell.angle_alpha   90.00
_cell.angle_beta   90.00
_cell.angle_gamma   90.00
#
_symmetry.space_group_name_H-M   'P 1'
#
loop_
_entity.id
_entity.type
_entity.pdbx_description
1 polymer ?
#
loop_
_entity_poly.entity_id
_entity_poly.type
_entity_poly.pdbx_seq_one_letter_code
_entity_poly.pdbx_strand_id
1 'polypeptide(L)'
;LLKRIVAAQITIDESTAMSTAQEEPQAARVAFWWTGLSVYVFWNAGTLIGALAGNAIDPEKFGLDAAFPAGFVAMVIPHLRHRNGRRAAAIGAVICAVTIPFMPAGVPILCASVGVLVGVKKP
;
A
#
# COMPACT_ATOMS: atom_id res chain seq x y z
N LEU A 1 -18.11 11.73 -20.98
CA LEU A 1 -18.43 10.96 -19.76
C LEU A 1 -17.52 9.74 -19.59
N LEU A 2 -17.48 8.83 -20.57
CA LEU A 2 -16.68 7.59 -20.52
C LEU A 2 -15.21 7.80 -20.13
N LYS A 3 -14.52 8.77 -20.74
CA LYS A 3 -13.12 9.09 -20.41
C LYS A 3 -12.91 9.44 -18.93
N ARG A 4 -13.87 10.11 -18.29
CA ARG A 4 -13.80 10.47 -16.85
C ARG A 4 -14.03 9.25 -15.97
N ILE A 5 -14.93 8.34 -16.37
CA ILE A 5 -15.18 7.09 -15.66
C ILE A 5 -13.93 6.21 -15.69
N VAL A 6 -13.32 6.02 -16.86
CA VAL A 6 -12.09 5.23 -16.97
C VAL A 6 -10.95 5.89 -16.19
N ALA A 7 -10.81 7.23 -16.28
CA ALA A 7 -9.80 7.95 -15.50
C ALA A 7 -9.98 7.72 -13.99
N ALA A 8 -11.21 7.76 -13.48
CA ALA A 8 -11.50 7.46 -12.09
C ALA A 8 -11.08 6.04 -11.70
N GLN A 9 -11.36 5.05 -12.55
CA GLN A 9 -10.98 3.66 -12.31
C GLN A 9 -9.46 3.43 -12.21
N ILE A 10 -8.66 4.21 -12.95
CA ILE A 10 -7.19 4.09 -12.96
C ILE A 10 -6.49 5.18 -12.13
N THR A 11 -7.24 5.90 -11.29
CA THR A 11 -6.67 6.84 -10.32
C THR A 11 -6.13 6.05 -9.14
N ILE A 12 -4.81 5.92 -9.09
CA ILE A 12 -4.04 5.22 -8.05
C ILE A 12 -2.83 6.07 -7.67
N ASP A 13 -2.14 5.70 -6.58
CA ASP A 13 -1.01 6.47 -6.08
C ASP A 13 0.11 6.58 -7.12
N GLU A 14 0.36 5.53 -7.89
CA GLU A 14 1.38 5.49 -8.94
C GLU A 14 1.04 6.42 -10.10
N SER A 15 -0.19 6.37 -10.61
CA SER A 15 -0.62 7.25 -11.71
C SER A 15 -0.69 8.72 -11.29
N THR A 16 -1.01 8.96 -10.02
CA THR A 16 -0.99 10.30 -9.42
C THR A 16 0.44 10.80 -9.26
N ALA A 17 1.33 10.00 -8.65
CA ALA A 17 2.73 10.35 -8.44
C ALA A 17 3.43 10.65 -9.77
N MET A 18 3.30 9.77 -10.77
CA MET A 18 3.94 9.94 -12.07
C MET A 18 3.40 11.16 -12.84
N SER A 19 2.11 11.47 -12.71
CA SER A 19 1.48 12.64 -13.30
C SER A 19 1.96 13.94 -12.64
N THR A 20 1.94 14.00 -11.31
CA THR A 20 2.34 15.20 -10.55
C THR A 20 3.83 15.51 -10.62
N ALA A 21 4.66 14.53 -11.00
CA ALA A 21 6.08 14.72 -11.24
C ALA A 21 6.39 15.44 -12.57
N GLN A 22 5.41 15.63 -13.46
CA GLN A 22 5.60 16.30 -14.75
C GLN A 22 5.25 17.80 -14.66
N GLU A 23 6.09 18.64 -15.26
CA GLU A 23 5.85 20.09 -15.32
C GLU A 23 4.88 20.48 -16.45
N GLU A 24 4.90 19.75 -17.57
CA GLU A 24 4.12 20.07 -18.77
C GLU A 24 2.76 19.34 -18.76
N PRO A 25 1.63 20.04 -19.00
CA PRO A 25 0.30 19.43 -18.87
C PRO A 25 0.02 18.22 -19.78
N GLN A 26 0.61 18.17 -20.99
CA GLN A 26 0.43 17.01 -21.87
C GLN A 26 1.23 15.82 -21.35
N ALA A 27 2.48 16.02 -20.94
CA ALA A 27 3.31 15.00 -20.30
C ALA A 27 2.66 14.43 -19.02
N ALA A 28 2.10 15.28 -18.15
CA ALA A 28 1.37 14.84 -16.96
C ALA A 28 0.20 13.91 -17.32
N ARG A 29 -0.55 14.25 -18.36
CA ARG A 29 -1.67 13.42 -18.83
C ARG A 29 -1.18 12.10 -19.39
N VAL A 30 -0.10 12.09 -20.17
CA VAL A 30 0.51 10.87 -20.72
C VAL A 30 0.98 9.98 -19.58
N ALA A 31 1.70 10.53 -18.59
CA ALA A 31 2.16 9.80 -17.42
C ALA A 31 1.00 9.18 -16.63
N PHE A 32 -0.07 9.95 -16.36
CA PHE A 32 -1.27 9.43 -15.70
C PHE A 32 -1.86 8.20 -16.40
N TRP A 33 -2.12 8.32 -17.72
CA TRP A 33 -2.80 7.26 -18.47
C TRP A 33 -1.94 6.02 -18.65
N TRP A 34 -0.65 6.19 -18.98
CA TRP A 34 0.25 5.06 -19.17
C TRP A 34 0.52 4.33 -17.87
N THR A 35 0.85 5.03 -16.79
CA THR A 35 1.09 4.39 -15.49
C THR A 35 -0.16 3.67 -15.00
N GLY A 36 -1.33 4.33 -15.02
CA GLY A 36 -2.58 3.73 -14.54
C GLY A 36 -3.00 2.50 -15.38
N LEU A 37 -2.90 2.59 -16.71
CA LEU A 37 -3.27 1.47 -17.58
C LEU A 37 -2.28 0.31 -17.47
N SER A 38 -0.98 0.58 -17.41
CA SER A 38 0.04 -0.46 -17.23
C SER A 38 -0.17 -1.21 -15.91
N VAL A 39 -0.33 -0.49 -14.79
CA VAL A 39 -0.59 -1.13 -13.49
C VAL A 39 -1.87 -1.94 -13.56
N TYR A 40 -2.97 -1.40 -14.10
CA TYR A 40 -4.23 -2.13 -14.23
C TYR A 40 -4.07 -3.44 -15.03
N VAL A 41 -3.42 -3.39 -16.19
CA VAL A 41 -3.23 -4.56 -17.05
C VAL A 41 -2.35 -5.61 -16.38
N PHE A 42 -1.18 -5.22 -15.86
CA PHE A 42 -0.26 -6.15 -15.23
C PHE A 42 -0.81 -6.71 -13.92
N TRP A 43 -1.58 -5.92 -13.17
CA TRP A 43 -2.26 -6.38 -11.96
C TRP A 43 -3.28 -7.47 -12.26
N ASN A 44 -4.16 -7.24 -13.24
CA ASN A 44 -5.17 -8.23 -13.64
C ASN A 44 -4.53 -9.48 -14.26
N ALA A 45 -3.50 -9.31 -15.09
CA ALA A 45 -2.76 -10.43 -15.68
C ALA A 45 -2.06 -11.26 -14.60
N GLY A 46 -1.35 -10.61 -13.67
CA GLY A 46 -0.68 -11.29 -12.54
C GLY A 46 -1.69 -12.00 -11.64
N THR A 47 -2.85 -11.39 -11.37
CA THR A 47 -3.93 -12.01 -10.60
C THR A 47 -4.49 -13.25 -11.31
N LEU A 48 -4.74 -13.17 -12.62
CA LEU A 48 -5.21 -14.30 -13.40
C LEU A 48 -4.18 -15.44 -13.42
N ILE A 49 -2.90 -15.11 -13.64
CA ILE A 49 -1.81 -16.08 -13.61
C ILE A 49 -1.73 -16.73 -12.22
N GLY A 50 -1.80 -15.94 -11.15
CA GLY A 50 -1.82 -16.45 -9.77
C GLY A 50 -3.02 -17.36 -9.48
N ALA A 51 -4.22 -17.00 -9.96
CA ALA A 51 -5.42 -17.80 -9.78
C ALA A 51 -5.35 -19.16 -10.53
N LEU A 52 -4.74 -19.18 -11.71
CA LEU A 52 -4.65 -20.40 -12.54
C LEU A 52 -3.46 -21.28 -12.18
N ALA A 53 -2.32 -20.68 -11.82
CA ALA A 53 -1.04 -21.38 -11.65
C ALA A 53 -0.50 -21.34 -10.20
N GLY A 54 -1.16 -20.63 -9.28
CA GLY A 54 -0.69 -20.46 -7.90
C GLY A 54 -0.53 -21.78 -7.14
N ASN A 55 -1.40 -22.77 -7.40
CA ASN A 55 -1.31 -24.10 -6.78
C ASN A 55 -0.12 -24.93 -7.30
N ALA A 56 0.55 -24.52 -8.37
CA ALA A 56 1.72 -25.21 -8.93
C ALA A 56 3.03 -24.78 -8.26
N ILE A 57 3.00 -23.75 -7.41
CA ILE A 57 4.18 -23.17 -6.76
C ILE A 57 3.95 -23.18 -5.25
N ASP A 58 4.95 -23.61 -4.49
CA ASP A 58 4.96 -23.50 -3.03
C ASP A 58 5.38 -22.07 -2.62
N PRO A 59 4.47 -21.23 -2.09
CA PRO A 59 4.78 -19.83 -1.79
C PRO A 59 5.85 -19.68 -0.71
N GLU A 60 5.90 -20.57 0.29
CA GLU A 60 6.84 -20.51 1.41
C GLU A 60 8.27 -20.77 0.93
N LYS A 61 8.44 -21.72 0.02
CA LYS A 61 9.75 -22.04 -0.57
C LYS A 61 10.38 -20.85 -1.30
N PHE A 62 9.55 -19.99 -1.90
CA PHE A 62 10.00 -18.80 -2.63
C PHE A 62 9.87 -17.50 -1.81
N GLY A 63 9.44 -17.58 -0.55
CA GLY A 63 9.26 -16.42 0.35
C GLY A 63 8.17 -15.45 -0.12
N LEU A 64 7.21 -15.93 -0.92
CA LEU A 64 6.13 -15.11 -1.45
C LEU A 64 5.13 -14.69 -0.35
N ASP A 65 5.03 -15.47 0.72
CA ASP A 65 4.29 -15.17 1.95
C ASP A 65 4.88 -13.98 2.72
N ALA A 66 6.20 -13.78 2.63
CA ALA A 66 6.90 -12.68 3.28
C ALA A 66 6.95 -11.39 2.45
N ALA A 67 6.60 -11.43 1.15
CA ALA A 67 6.74 -10.30 0.24
C ALA A 67 5.93 -9.06 0.70
N PHE A 68 4.65 -9.26 1.07
CA PHE A 68 3.81 -8.16 1.56
C PHE A 68 4.28 -7.61 2.92
N PRO A 69 4.52 -8.42 3.96
CA PRO A 69 5.11 -7.95 5.21
C PRO A 69 6.43 -7.18 5.02
N ALA A 70 7.33 -7.67 4.16
CA ALA A 70 8.59 -7.00 3.85
C ALA A 70 8.37 -5.62 3.22
N GLY A 71 7.40 -5.49 2.31
CA GLY A 71 6.99 -4.22 1.73
C GLY A 71 6.51 -3.21 2.79
N PHE A 72 5.68 -3.64 3.74
CA PHE A 72 5.24 -2.79 4.85
C PHE A 72 6.40 -2.35 5.75
N VAL A 73 7.32 -3.26 6.08
CA VAL A 73 8.52 -2.91 6.85
C VAL A 73 9.34 -1.86 6.10
N ALA A 74 9.56 -2.04 4.80
CA ALA A 74 10.28 -1.07 3.97
C ALA A 74 9.62 0.33 3.99
N MET A 75 8.28 0.39 3.91
CA MET A 75 7.52 1.65 4.02
C MET A 75 7.62 2.32 5.40
N VAL A 76 7.78 1.53 6.47
CA VAL A 76 7.90 2.05 7.84
C VAL A 76 9.29 2.63 8.13
N ILE A 77 10.35 2.11 7.50
CA ILE A 77 11.75 2.52 7.78
C ILE A 77 11.98 4.04 7.78
N PRO A 78 11.54 4.82 6.76
CA PRO A 78 11.72 6.28 6.76
C PRO A 78 11.05 6.95 7.97
N HIS A 79 9.90 6.45 8.40
CA HIS A 79 9.13 6.99 9.52
C HIS A 79 9.82 6.76 10.88
N LEU A 80 10.61 5.69 11.00
CA LEU A 80 11.36 5.38 12.23
C LEU A 80 12.55 6.32 12.48
N ARG A 81 12.94 7.15 11.50
CA ARG A 81 14.00 8.15 11.68
C ARG A 81 13.62 9.24 12.69
N HIS A 82 12.33 9.46 12.93
CA HIS A 82 11.83 10.49 13.84
C HIS A 82 11.34 9.91 15.17
N ARG A 83 11.46 10.71 16.25
CA ARG A 83 11.03 10.27 17.60
C ARG A 83 9.54 9.97 17.67
N ASN A 84 8.70 10.78 17.02
CA ASN A 84 7.25 10.56 17.00
C ASN A 84 6.87 9.31 16.20
N GLY A 85 7.55 9.05 15.07
CA GLY A 85 7.34 7.83 14.28
C GLY A 85 7.69 6.57 15.05
N ARG A 86 8.83 6.56 15.76
CA ARG A 86 9.19 5.43 16.66
C ARG A 86 8.16 5.18 17.75
N ARG A 87 7.64 6.24 18.36
CA ARG A 87 6.59 6.15 19.39
C ARG A 87 5.29 5.60 18.82
N ALA A 88 4.83 6.12 17.68
CA ALA A 88 3.63 5.64 17.01
C ALA A 88 3.77 4.15 16.63
N ALA A 89 4.92 3.75 16.08
CA ALA A 89 5.22 2.36 15.74
C ALA A 89 5.21 1.45 16.98
N ALA A 90 5.82 1.87 18.09
CA ALA A 90 5.82 1.10 19.34
C ALA A 90 4.39 0.93 19.91
N ILE A 91 3.58 1.99 19.91
CA ILE A 91 2.18 1.92 20.35
C ILE A 91 1.39 0.95 19.47
N GLY A 92 1.50 1.08 18.15
CA GLY A 92 0.83 0.18 17.21
C GLY A 92 1.26 -1.27 17.41
N ALA A 93 2.56 -1.54 17.60
CA ALA A 93 3.09 -2.86 17.85
C ALA A 93 2.54 -3.48 19.15
N VAL A 94 2.48 -2.71 20.24
CA VAL A 94 1.90 -3.16 21.52
C VAL A 94 0.41 -3.46 21.37
N ILE A 95 -0.34 -2.56 20.72
CA ILE A 95 -1.78 -2.76 20.49
C ILE A 95 -2.01 -4.04 19.67
N CYS A 96 -1.28 -4.22 18.57
CA CYS A 96 -1.37 -5.43 17.77
C CYS A 96 -1.03 -6.69 18.58
N ALA A 97 0.10 -6.71 19.29
CA ALA A 97 0.51 -7.86 20.09
C ALA A 97 -0.53 -8.28 21.14
N VAL A 98 -1.21 -7.31 21.75
CA VAL A 98 -2.27 -7.55 22.73
C VAL A 98 -3.58 -7.99 22.07
N THR A 99 -3.94 -7.44 20.90
CA THR A 99 -5.27 -7.66 20.30
C THR A 99 -5.35 -8.82 19.32
N ILE A 100 -4.23 -9.22 18.69
CA ILE A 100 -4.15 -10.37 17.76
C ILE A 100 -4.83 -11.65 18.28
N PRO A 101 -4.63 -12.11 19.53
CA PRO A 101 -5.24 -13.36 19.98
C PRO A 101 -6.76 -13.28 20.20
N PHE A 102 -7.34 -12.07 20.25
CA PHE A 102 -8.74 -11.86 20.62
C PHE A 102 -9.62 -11.36 19.47
N MET A 103 -9.03 -10.88 18.38
CA MET A 103 -9.76 -10.17 17.32
C MET A 103 -9.57 -10.81 15.94
N PRO A 104 -10.56 -10.72 15.04
CA PRO A 104 -10.41 -11.17 13.66
C PRO A 104 -9.28 -10.44 12.93
N ALA A 105 -8.76 -11.09 11.87
CA ALA A 105 -7.74 -10.50 11.01
C ALA A 105 -8.18 -9.11 10.50
N GLY A 106 -7.25 -8.15 10.53
CA GLY A 106 -7.48 -6.76 10.14
C GLY A 106 -7.94 -5.83 11.27
N VAL A 107 -8.71 -6.31 12.26
CA VAL A 107 -9.18 -5.48 13.39
C VAL A 107 -8.03 -4.94 14.25
N PRO A 108 -7.01 -5.75 14.63
CA PRO A 108 -5.83 -5.25 15.34
C PRO A 108 -5.14 -4.05 14.66
N ILE A 109 -5.09 -4.05 13.32
CA ILE A 109 -4.46 -2.98 12.53
C ILE A 109 -5.27 -1.69 12.63
N LEU A 110 -6.60 -1.78 12.61
CA LEU A 110 -7.48 -0.64 12.81
C LEU A 110 -7.30 -0.06 14.23
N CYS A 111 -7.21 -0.92 15.26
CA CYS A 111 -6.92 -0.48 16.62
C CYS A 111 -5.55 0.21 16.73
N ALA A 112 -4.52 -0.28 16.02
CA ALA A 112 -3.20 0.31 16.02
C ALA A 112 -3.15 1.76 15.48
N SER A 113 -4.18 2.18 14.72
CA SER A 113 -4.31 3.58 14.23
C SER A 113 -4.35 4.62 15.35
N VAL A 114 -4.67 4.24 16.60
CA VAL A 114 -4.56 5.11 17.78
C VAL A 114 -3.15 5.70 17.95
N GLY A 115 -2.11 5.01 17.45
CA GLY A 115 -0.74 5.52 17.42
C GLY A 115 -0.57 6.84 16.67
N VAL A 116 -1.48 7.18 15.74
CA VAL A 116 -1.49 8.46 14.99
C VAL A 116 -1.64 9.66 15.93
N LEU A 117 -2.30 9.50 17.08
CA LEU A 117 -2.49 10.58 18.06
C LEU A 117 -1.16 11.17 18.57
N VAL A 118 -0.06 10.42 18.50
CA VAL A 118 1.29 10.91 18.84
C VAL A 118 1.77 12.00 17.88
N GLY A 119 1.31 11.98 16.63
CA GLY A 119 1.67 12.93 15.59
C GLY A 119 0.79 14.19 15.54
N VAL A 120 -0.33 14.21 16.27
CA VAL A 120 -1.26 15.34 16.28
C VAL A 120 -0.61 16.52 17.00
N LYS A 121 -0.40 17.62 16.27
CA LYS A 121 0.10 18.87 16.87
C LYS A 121 -0.96 19.40 17.84
N LYS A 122 -0.53 19.84 19.03
CA LYS A 122 -1.41 20.59 19.92
C LYS A 122 -1.83 21.88 19.21
N PRO A 123 -3.11 22.28 19.30
CA PRO A 123 -3.61 23.52 18.71
C PRO A 123 -2.88 24.75 19.26
#